data_AF-A0A1E5JNA4-F1
#
_entry.id   AF-A0A1E5JNA4-F1
#
_cell.length_a   1.000
_cell.length_b   1.000
_cell.length_c   1.000
_cell.angle_alpha   90.00
_cell.angle_beta   90.00
_cell.angle_gamma   90.00
#
_symmetry.space_group_name_H-M   'P 1'
#
loop_
_entity.id
_entity.type
_entity.pdbx_description
1 polymer ?
#
loop_
_entity_poly.entity_id
_entity_poly.type
_entity_poly.pdbx_seq_one_letter_code
_entity_poly.pdbx_strand_id
1 'polypeptide(L)'
;MPKIYITYAITPDKELIISSYHEGTQSKSNAAQLARKAGVSLKDLKGINEDFPEASQSAIQNKLLELLTSITHGLDFNKVTYRGDLNLCTSNKAPTDCLFDGTLNRFFSGKEVHLILESANKEYVEEGIQLADRNGLTGAIIQTKTSSSDKLSKFYPAPEEQLNNNAVPIPDQSALAQDTVNIRDPQTFSNALAKIGVFNTANNSNNAGPTEEEKISPPRTTNKT
;
A
#
# COMPACT_ATOMS: atom_id res chain seq x y z
N MET A 1 22.03 17.65 21.01
CA MET A 1 20.83 16.80 21.02
C MET A 1 19.74 17.51 20.24
N PRO A 2 19.31 16.94 19.10
CA PRO A 2 18.20 17.46 18.33
C PRO A 2 16.95 17.39 19.19
N LYS A 3 16.02 18.30 18.94
CA LYS A 3 14.72 18.32 19.59
C LYS A 3 13.68 17.84 18.62
N ILE A 4 12.68 17.15 19.15
CA ILE A 4 11.48 16.78 18.42
C ILE A 4 10.28 17.53 19.03
N TYR A 5 9.55 18.22 18.17
CA TYR A 5 8.34 18.94 18.51
C TYR A 5 7.16 18.19 17.93
N ILE A 6 6.34 17.61 18.81
CA ILE A 6 5.13 16.89 18.42
C ILE A 6 3.92 17.75 18.80
N THR A 7 3.15 18.18 17.79
CA THR A 7 1.85 18.83 17.99
C THR A 7 0.75 17.86 17.61
N TYR A 8 -0.28 17.73 18.45
CA TYR A 8 -1.36 16.77 18.23
C TYR A 8 -2.72 17.28 18.70
N ALA A 9 -3.79 16.68 18.17
CA ALA A 9 -5.17 16.87 18.60
C ALA A 9 -6.04 15.69 18.15
N ILE A 10 -7.19 15.50 18.82
CA ILE A 10 -8.25 14.60 18.34
C ILE A 10 -9.35 15.45 17.71
N THR A 11 -9.82 15.04 16.54
CA THR A 11 -10.95 15.64 15.84
C THR A 11 -12.29 15.11 16.37
N PRO A 12 -13.41 15.80 16.11
CA PRO A 12 -14.74 15.29 16.43
C PRO A 12 -15.04 13.92 15.80
N ASP A 13 -14.44 13.63 14.63
CA ASP A 13 -14.59 12.36 13.90
C ASP A 13 -13.66 11.24 14.41
N LYS A 14 -13.10 11.40 15.62
CA LYS A 14 -12.19 10.43 16.23
C LYS A 14 -10.91 10.17 15.41
N GLU A 15 -10.39 11.20 14.74
CA GLU A 15 -9.07 11.17 14.12
C GLU A 15 -8.03 11.81 15.04
N LEU A 16 -6.95 11.10 15.32
CA LEU A 16 -5.76 11.63 15.98
C LEU A 16 -4.82 12.22 14.94
N ILE A 17 -4.67 13.54 14.96
CA ILE A 17 -3.70 14.27 14.13
C ILE A 17 -2.40 14.40 14.92
N ILE A 18 -1.28 14.03 14.32
CA ILE A 18 0.07 14.16 14.89
C ILE A 18 0.98 14.83 13.86
N SER A 19 1.74 15.83 14.29
CA SER A 19 2.72 16.57 13.49
C SER A 19 4.06 16.58 14.20
N SER A 20 5.12 16.08 13.58
CA SER A 20 6.43 15.83 14.22
C SER A 20 7.60 16.44 13.43
N TYR A 21 8.25 17.47 13.99
CA TYR A 21 9.32 18.26 13.32
C TYR A 21 10.37 18.79 14.31
N HIS A 22 11.53 19.26 13.83
CA HIS A 22 12.57 19.91 14.66
C HIS A 22 12.26 21.37 15.01
N GLU A 23 11.25 21.97 14.39
CA GLU A 23 10.84 23.33 14.70
C GLU A 23 9.41 23.33 15.25
N GLY A 24 9.22 23.89 16.45
CA GLY A 24 7.91 23.99 17.08
C GLY A 24 6.89 24.74 16.23
N THR A 25 7.31 25.80 15.53
CA THR A 25 6.44 26.56 14.61
C THR A 25 5.97 25.69 13.45
N GLN A 26 6.88 24.93 12.84
CA GLN A 26 6.54 24.03 11.73
C GLN A 26 5.59 22.92 12.20
N SER A 27 5.91 22.29 13.33
CA SER A 27 5.06 21.27 13.95
C SER A 27 3.64 21.78 14.19
N LYS A 28 3.51 22.95 14.83
CA LYS A 28 2.22 23.56 15.13
C LYS A 28 1.47 24.01 13.88
N SER A 29 2.16 24.63 12.91
CA SER A 29 1.55 25.09 11.65
C SER A 29 0.99 23.93 10.85
N ASN A 30 1.74 22.83 10.72
CA ASN A 30 1.31 21.64 10.00
C ASN A 30 0.14 20.93 10.70
N ALA A 31 0.17 20.80 12.04
CA ALA A 31 -0.97 20.28 12.79
C ALA A 31 -2.20 21.18 12.64
N ALA A 32 -2.03 22.51 12.71
CA ALA A 32 -3.10 23.48 12.55
C ALA A 32 -3.78 23.40 11.17
N GLN A 33 -3.00 23.19 10.11
CA GLN A 33 -3.55 23.01 8.76
C GLN A 33 -4.46 21.78 8.66
N LEU A 34 -4.07 20.67 9.29
CA LEU A 34 -4.88 19.45 9.33
C LEU A 34 -6.10 19.63 10.25
N ALA A 35 -5.89 20.14 11.46
CA ALA A 35 -6.92 20.37 12.47
C ALA A 35 -8.03 21.30 11.98
N ARG A 36 -7.69 22.41 11.30
CA ARG A 36 -8.68 23.35 10.76
C ARG A 36 -9.58 22.72 9.71
N LYS A 37 -9.05 21.83 8.86
CA LYS A 37 -9.85 21.09 7.87
C LYS A 37 -10.88 20.19 8.54
N ALA A 38 -10.57 19.69 9.73
CA ALA A 38 -11.44 18.85 10.56
C ALA A 38 -12.26 19.64 11.61
N GLY A 39 -12.31 20.98 11.51
CA GLY A 39 -13.11 21.81 12.43
C GLY A 39 -12.55 21.96 13.85
N VAL A 40 -11.30 21.58 14.10
CA VAL A 40 -10.66 21.68 15.42
C VAL A 40 -10.06 23.07 15.65
N SER A 41 -10.24 23.62 16.85
CA SER A 41 -9.69 24.92 17.21
C SER A 41 -8.18 24.84 17.48
N LEU A 42 -7.46 25.92 17.19
CA LEU A 42 -6.03 26.02 17.48
C LEU A 42 -5.70 25.92 18.98
N LYS A 43 -6.68 26.19 19.85
CA LYS A 43 -6.54 26.10 21.31
C LYS A 43 -6.52 24.65 21.79
N ASP A 44 -7.05 23.73 21.00
CA ASP A 44 -7.13 22.30 21.34
C ASP A 44 -5.88 21.54 20.90
N LEU A 45 -4.97 22.21 20.17
CA LEU A 45 -3.67 21.67 19.82
C LEU A 45 -2.80 21.56 21.08
N LYS A 46 -2.37 20.33 21.37
CA LYS A 46 -1.43 20.00 22.43
C LYS A 46 -0.04 19.84 21.85
N GLY A 47 0.99 20.05 22.66
CA GLY A 47 2.38 19.98 22.23
C GLY A 47 3.26 19.25 23.23
N ILE A 48 4.20 18.46 22.73
CA ILE A 48 5.31 17.87 23.48
C ILE A 48 6.60 18.34 22.81
N ASN A 49 7.59 18.66 23.63
CA ASN A 49 8.91 19.11 23.18
C ASN A 49 9.95 18.36 24.00
N GLU A 50 10.67 17.45 23.34
CA GLU A 50 11.56 16.51 24.00
C GLU A 50 12.88 16.42 23.24
N ASP A 51 13.93 16.05 23.97
CA ASP A 51 15.20 15.73 23.35
C ASP A 51 15.07 14.40 22.59
N PHE A 52 15.60 14.39 21.38
CA PHE A 52 15.60 13.24 20.49
C PHE A 52 17.03 12.68 20.40
N PRO A 53 17.22 11.36 20.43
CA PRO A 53 18.55 10.79 20.51
C PRO A 53 19.34 10.98 19.20
N GLU A 54 20.60 11.39 19.28
CA GLU A 54 21.59 11.32 18.18
C GLU A 54 22.20 9.91 18.06
N ALA A 55 21.36 8.88 18.16
CA ALA A 55 21.80 7.50 18.31
C ALA A 55 21.32 6.63 17.13
N SER A 56 21.43 5.31 17.29
CA SER A 56 21.02 4.32 16.28
C SER A 56 19.53 4.45 15.92
N GLN A 57 19.15 3.90 14.75
CA GLN A 57 17.74 3.81 14.32
C GLN A 57 16.84 3.19 15.41
N SER A 58 17.34 2.20 16.16
CA SER A 58 16.61 1.60 17.28
C SER A 58 16.34 2.58 18.42
N ALA A 59 17.30 3.43 18.79
CA ALA A 59 17.10 4.43 19.82
C ALA A 59 16.09 5.51 19.38
N ILE A 60 16.19 5.93 18.11
CA ILE A 60 15.24 6.85 17.47
C ILE A 60 13.81 6.26 17.50
N GLN A 61 13.66 5.01 17.07
CA GLN A 61 12.39 4.28 17.12
C GLN A 61 11.84 4.19 18.54
N ASN A 62 12.64 3.76 19.51
CA ASN A 62 12.19 3.61 20.89
C ASN A 62 11.71 4.94 21.47
N LYS A 63 12.44 6.03 21.23
CA LYS A 63 12.01 7.36 21.69
C LYS A 63 10.73 7.81 20.99
N LEU A 64 10.59 7.58 19.68
CA LEU A 64 9.36 7.89 18.96
C LEU A 64 8.16 7.14 19.57
N LEU A 65 8.29 5.83 19.79
CA LEU A 65 7.20 5.02 20.35
C LEU A 65 6.86 5.39 21.80
N GLU A 66 7.85 5.75 22.62
CA GLU A 66 7.65 6.30 23.96
C GLU A 66 6.80 7.58 23.92
N LEU A 67 7.16 8.53 23.05
CA LEU A 67 6.43 9.78 22.88
C LEU A 67 5.02 9.56 22.33
N LEU A 68 4.85 8.64 21.38
CA LEU A 68 3.53 8.30 20.87
C LEU A 68 2.66 7.64 21.96
N THR A 69 3.25 6.79 22.80
CA THR A 69 2.54 6.15 23.92
C THR A 69 2.03 7.17 24.92
N SER A 70 2.84 8.18 25.27
CA SER A 70 2.43 9.25 26.20
C SER A 70 1.30 10.12 25.62
N ILE A 71 1.24 10.26 24.30
CA ILE A 71 0.14 10.94 23.61
C ILE A 71 -1.13 10.08 23.62
N THR A 72 -1.02 8.81 23.24
CA THR A 72 -2.19 7.97 22.95
C THR A 72 -2.86 7.39 24.19
N HIS A 73 -2.20 7.42 25.35
CA HIS A 73 -2.72 6.82 26.57
C HIS A 73 -4.08 7.43 26.96
N GLY A 74 -5.12 6.60 27.04
CA GLY A 74 -6.47 7.02 27.42
C GLY A 74 -7.23 7.81 26.35
N LEU A 75 -6.72 7.88 25.12
CA LEU A 75 -7.37 8.53 23.99
C LEU A 75 -8.28 7.55 23.22
N ASP A 76 -9.49 8.00 22.87
CA ASP A 76 -10.42 7.27 22.01
C ASP A 76 -10.39 7.84 20.59
N PHE A 77 -9.83 7.08 19.65
CA PHE A 77 -9.71 7.44 18.23
C PHE A 77 -9.80 6.19 17.35
N ASN A 78 -10.21 6.34 16.10
CA ASN A 78 -10.31 5.25 15.10
C ASN A 78 -9.33 5.44 13.93
N LYS A 79 -8.87 6.67 13.71
CA LYS A 79 -7.98 7.06 12.62
C LYS A 79 -6.79 7.84 13.16
N VAL A 80 -5.65 7.74 12.50
CA VAL A 80 -4.44 8.51 12.79
C VAL A 80 -3.92 9.11 11.50
N THR A 81 -3.73 10.42 11.49
CA THR A 81 -2.90 11.09 10.48
C THR A 81 -1.60 11.53 11.14
N TYR A 82 -0.50 10.85 10.78
CA TYR A 82 0.85 11.19 11.23
C TYR A 82 1.57 11.93 10.11
N ARG A 83 1.95 13.19 10.36
CA ARG A 83 2.73 14.02 9.46
C ARG A 83 4.10 14.32 10.05
N GLY A 84 5.18 14.10 9.31
CA GLY A 84 6.52 14.33 9.83
C GLY A 84 7.60 14.42 8.76
N ASP A 85 8.78 14.83 9.20
CA ASP A 85 9.99 14.77 8.36
C ASP A 85 10.44 13.32 8.19
N LEU A 86 10.86 12.92 6.99
CA LEU A 86 11.22 11.53 6.65
C LEU A 86 12.38 10.99 7.51
N ASN A 87 13.20 11.87 8.07
CA ASN A 87 14.34 11.51 8.93
C ASN A 87 14.12 11.85 10.41
N LEU A 88 12.88 12.18 10.81
CA LEU A 88 12.50 12.67 12.15
C LEU A 88 13.35 13.84 12.64
N CYS A 89 13.89 14.60 11.69
CA CYS A 89 14.81 15.70 11.90
C CYS A 89 16.09 15.33 12.68
N THR A 90 16.55 14.09 12.53
CA THR A 90 17.84 13.66 13.05
C THR A 90 19.00 14.34 12.29
N SER A 91 20.21 14.23 12.84
CA SER A 91 21.42 14.71 12.16
C SER A 91 21.70 13.93 10.88
N ASN A 92 21.34 12.64 10.86
CA ASN A 92 21.30 11.83 9.65
C ASN A 92 20.15 12.29 8.76
N LYS A 93 20.46 12.66 7.52
CA LYS A 93 19.44 13.13 6.56
C LYS A 93 18.72 12.02 5.83
N ALA A 94 19.27 10.80 5.86
CA ALA A 94 18.62 9.62 5.31
C ALA A 94 17.28 9.34 6.00
N PRO A 95 16.32 8.72 5.30
CA PRO A 95 15.04 8.37 5.89
C PRO A 95 15.18 7.47 7.13
N THR A 96 14.33 7.67 8.12
CA THR A 96 14.29 6.86 9.36
C THR A 96 13.48 5.59 9.11
N ASP A 97 14.12 4.43 9.18
CA ASP A 97 13.56 3.13 8.81
C ASP A 97 12.19 2.85 9.45
N CYS A 98 12.01 3.19 10.74
CA CYS A 98 10.77 2.93 11.47
C CYS A 98 9.54 3.72 10.97
N LEU A 99 9.74 4.70 10.07
CA LEU A 99 8.64 5.36 9.37
C LEU A 99 8.17 4.61 8.11
N PHE A 100 8.97 3.66 7.61
CA PHE A 100 8.73 2.97 6.34
C PHE A 100 8.57 1.46 6.47
N ASP A 101 8.93 0.87 7.62
CA ASP A 101 8.91 -0.58 7.86
C ASP A 101 7.59 -1.10 8.48
N GLY A 102 6.56 -0.26 8.51
CA GLY A 102 5.26 -0.54 9.13
C GLY A 102 5.24 -0.46 10.65
N THR A 103 6.30 0.04 11.31
CA THR A 103 6.32 0.20 12.79
C THR A 103 5.17 1.06 13.28
N LEU A 104 4.88 2.18 12.61
CA LEU A 104 3.74 3.02 12.99
C LEU A 104 2.39 2.29 12.77
N ASN A 105 2.23 1.56 11.66
CA ASN A 105 1.01 0.77 11.42
C ASN A 105 0.80 -0.30 12.51
N ARG A 106 1.88 -0.97 12.96
CA ARG A 106 1.83 -1.93 14.08
C ARG A 106 1.53 -1.25 15.41
N PHE A 107 2.12 -0.09 15.67
CA PHE A 107 1.86 0.68 16.89
C PHE A 107 0.39 1.09 17.00
N PHE A 108 -0.20 1.55 15.90
CA PHE A 108 -1.61 1.92 15.81
C PHE A 108 -2.50 0.78 15.30
N SER A 109 -2.18 -0.47 15.65
CA SER A 109 -2.96 -1.63 15.21
C SER A 109 -4.45 -1.49 15.53
N GLY A 110 -5.32 -1.87 14.58
CA GLY A 110 -6.77 -1.72 14.68
C GLY A 110 -7.30 -0.31 14.42
N LYS A 111 -6.45 0.61 13.91
CA LYS A 111 -6.81 1.97 13.49
C LYS A 111 -6.48 2.18 12.02
N GLU A 112 -7.19 3.10 11.37
CA GLU A 112 -6.80 3.61 10.05
C GLU A 112 -5.56 4.50 10.21
N VAL A 113 -4.49 4.25 9.46
CA VAL A 113 -3.21 4.96 9.60
C VAL A 113 -2.82 5.63 8.29
N HIS A 114 -2.78 6.95 8.31
CA HIS A 114 -2.39 7.81 7.19
C HIS A 114 -1.07 8.52 7.52
N LEU A 115 -0.02 8.18 6.78
CA LEU A 115 1.29 8.80 6.92
C LEU A 115 1.48 9.90 5.88
N ILE A 116 2.01 11.05 6.28
CA ILE A 116 2.44 12.12 5.38
C ILE A 116 3.89 12.42 5.72
N LEU A 117 4.81 11.84 4.97
CA LEU A 117 6.24 11.95 5.21
C LEU A 117 6.88 12.87 4.18
N GLU A 118 7.66 13.84 4.63
CA GLU A 118 8.22 14.87 3.75
C GLU A 118 9.67 15.27 4.00
N SER A 119 10.38 15.73 2.96
CA SER A 119 11.71 16.37 3.04
C SER A 119 11.78 17.59 2.14
N ALA A 120 12.67 18.53 2.46
CA ALA A 120 12.99 19.63 1.57
C ALA A 120 13.77 19.18 0.33
N ASN A 121 14.62 18.16 0.48
CA ASN A 121 15.51 17.66 -0.58
C ASN A 121 14.90 16.45 -1.28
N LYS A 122 14.94 16.47 -2.61
CA LYS A 122 14.32 15.47 -3.47
C LYS A 122 15.00 14.11 -3.35
N GLU A 123 16.32 14.06 -3.21
CA GLU A 123 17.07 12.80 -3.08
C GLU A 123 16.59 11.95 -1.90
N TYR A 124 16.30 12.56 -0.75
CA TYR A 124 15.79 11.83 0.42
C TYR A 124 14.33 11.39 0.25
N VAL A 125 13.55 12.07 -0.59
CA VAL A 125 12.20 11.63 -0.97
C VAL A 125 12.28 10.42 -1.89
N GLU A 126 13.22 10.41 -2.85
CA GLU A 126 13.49 9.27 -3.72
C GLU A 126 13.96 8.04 -2.91
N GLU A 127 14.88 8.23 -1.95
CA GLU A 127 15.29 7.17 -1.02
C GLU A 127 14.13 6.65 -0.17
N GLY A 128 13.30 7.55 0.37
CA GLY A 128 12.12 7.18 1.15
C GLY A 128 11.11 6.38 0.33
N ILE A 129 10.92 6.74 -0.94
CA ILE A 129 10.10 5.98 -1.89
C ILE A 129 10.66 4.56 -2.09
N GLN A 130 11.98 4.43 -2.31
CA GLN A 130 12.61 3.12 -2.47
C GLN A 130 12.46 2.24 -1.21
N LEU A 131 12.55 2.83 -0.02
CA LEU A 131 12.32 2.12 1.25
C LEU A 131 10.86 1.70 1.40
N ALA A 132 9.91 2.58 1.10
CA ALA A 132 8.49 2.25 1.12
C ALA A 132 8.14 1.12 0.14
N ASP A 133 8.67 1.16 -1.07
CA ASP A 133 8.47 0.12 -2.08
C ASP A 133 9.05 -1.22 -1.60
N ARG A 134 10.27 -1.21 -1.05
CA ARG A 134 10.93 -2.42 -0.52
C ARG A 134 10.15 -3.05 0.63
N ASN A 135 9.58 -2.22 1.49
CA ASN A 135 8.88 -2.68 2.70
C ASN A 135 7.39 -2.90 2.50
N GLY A 136 6.84 -2.58 1.32
CA GLY A 136 5.40 -2.69 1.05
C GLY A 136 4.54 -1.74 1.89
N LEU A 137 5.01 -0.50 2.10
CA LEU A 137 4.29 0.50 2.87
C LEU A 137 2.94 0.85 2.21
N THR A 138 1.90 1.00 3.03
CA THR A 138 0.54 1.39 2.61
C THR A 138 0.01 2.53 3.48
N GLY A 139 -1.03 3.22 3.02
CA GLY A 139 -1.63 4.35 3.74
C GLY A 139 -0.65 5.51 3.93
N ALA A 140 0.14 5.86 2.91
CA ALA A 140 1.19 6.86 3.02
C ALA A 140 1.26 7.81 1.82
N ILE A 141 1.68 9.04 2.07
CA ILE A 141 2.12 10.01 1.07
C ILE A 141 3.58 10.35 1.38
N ILE A 142 4.47 10.08 0.43
CA ILE A 142 5.88 10.45 0.52
C ILE A 142 6.14 11.57 -0.49
N GLN A 143 6.55 12.75 -0.01
CA GLN A 143 6.62 13.92 -0.86
C GLN A 143 7.72 14.93 -0.48
N THR A 144 8.08 15.79 -1.43
CA THR A 144 8.84 17.01 -1.15
C THR A 144 7.95 18.03 -0.43
N LYS A 145 8.53 18.83 0.46
CA LYS A 145 7.81 19.91 1.17
C LYS A 145 7.20 20.93 0.19
N THR A 146 6.14 21.60 0.63
CA THR A 146 5.46 22.64 -0.19
C THR A 146 6.38 23.78 -0.59
N SER A 147 7.45 24.05 0.16
CA SER A 147 8.46 25.08 -0.14
C SER A 147 9.54 24.65 -1.13
N SER A 148 9.68 23.36 -1.45
CA SER A 148 10.71 22.88 -2.38
C SER A 148 10.41 23.28 -3.83
N SER A 149 11.42 23.69 -4.60
CA SER A 149 11.27 23.98 -6.04
C SER A 149 10.96 22.72 -6.84
N ASP A 150 11.65 21.64 -6.51
CA ASP A 150 11.50 20.35 -7.19
C ASP A 150 10.41 19.55 -6.49
N LYS A 151 9.30 19.32 -7.20
CA LYS A 151 8.17 18.57 -6.66
C LYS A 151 8.29 17.10 -6.97
N LEU A 152 8.22 16.27 -5.93
CA LEU A 152 8.06 14.82 -6.02
C LEU A 152 7.01 14.40 -4.99
N SER A 153 6.08 13.54 -5.39
CA SER A 153 5.09 12.97 -4.49
C SER A 153 4.68 11.58 -4.99
N LYS A 154 4.57 10.62 -4.07
CA LYS A 154 4.06 9.28 -4.34
C LYS A 154 3.06 8.89 -3.27
N PHE A 155 1.91 8.40 -3.73
CA PHE A 155 0.80 7.94 -2.91
C PHE A 155 0.79 6.42 -2.82
N TYR A 156 0.65 5.92 -1.60
CA TYR A 156 0.51 4.51 -1.26
C TYR A 156 -0.88 4.34 -0.63
N PRO A 157 -1.88 3.81 -1.38
CA PRO A 157 -3.24 3.70 -0.88
C PRO A 157 -3.32 2.81 0.35
N ALA A 158 -4.30 3.06 1.21
CA ALA A 158 -4.59 2.17 2.33
C ALA A 158 -5.15 0.83 1.79
N PRO A 159 -4.99 -0.30 2.51
CA PRO A 159 -5.47 -1.60 2.06
C PRO A 159 -6.97 -1.63 1.69
N GLU A 160 -7.80 -0.89 2.41
CA GLU A 160 -9.25 -0.78 2.14
C GLU A 160 -9.54 -0.03 0.83
N GLU A 161 -8.71 0.92 0.45
CA GLU A 161 -8.82 1.68 -0.81
C GLU A 161 -8.35 0.86 -2.03
N GLN A 162 -7.51 -0.15 -1.81
CA GLN A 162 -7.07 -1.06 -2.88
C GLN A 162 -8.19 -2.03 -3.32
N LEU A 163 -9.06 -2.44 -2.39
CA LEU A 163 -10.20 -3.31 -2.68
C LEU A 163 -11.26 -2.63 -3.57
N ASN A 164 -11.44 -1.32 -3.41
CA ASN A 164 -12.41 -0.56 -4.20
C ASN A 164 -11.93 -0.22 -5.62
N ASN A 165 -10.60 -0.19 -5.85
CA ASN A 165 -10.02 0.12 -7.15
C ASN A 165 -9.74 -1.11 -8.03
N ASN A 166 -9.81 -2.31 -7.45
CA ASN A 166 -9.75 -3.59 -8.17
C ASN A 166 -11.13 -4.23 -8.32
N ALA A 167 -12.18 -3.40 -8.52
CA ALA A 167 -13.49 -3.92 -8.89
C ALA A 167 -13.38 -4.60 -10.27
N VAL A 168 -13.23 -5.93 -10.24
CA VAL A 168 -13.55 -6.81 -11.36
C VAL A 168 -14.91 -6.37 -11.89
N PRO A 169 -15.07 -6.05 -13.19
CA PRO A 169 -16.35 -5.60 -13.70
C PRO A 169 -17.40 -6.65 -13.32
N ILE A 170 -18.35 -6.25 -12.47
CA ILE A 170 -19.49 -7.09 -12.11
C ILE A 170 -20.21 -7.36 -13.43
N PRO A 171 -20.26 -8.61 -13.92
CA PRO A 171 -20.98 -8.91 -15.14
C PRO A 171 -22.43 -8.50 -14.90
N ASP A 172 -22.95 -7.70 -15.83
CA ASP A 172 -24.31 -7.19 -15.79
C ASP A 172 -25.28 -8.39 -15.62
N GLN A 173 -25.91 -8.52 -14.45
CA GLN A 173 -26.84 -9.62 -14.17
C GLN A 173 -28.02 -9.60 -15.14
N SER A 174 -28.28 -8.47 -15.79
CA SER A 174 -29.26 -8.32 -16.87
C SER A 174 -28.92 -9.14 -18.12
N ALA A 175 -27.65 -9.50 -18.33
CA ALA A 175 -27.19 -10.27 -19.50
C ALA A 175 -27.25 -11.80 -19.29
N LEU A 176 -27.38 -12.27 -18.04
CA LEU A 176 -27.45 -13.69 -17.69
C LEU A 176 -28.89 -14.24 -17.63
N ALA A 177 -29.89 -13.38 -17.64
CA ALA A 177 -31.31 -13.74 -17.58
C ALA A 177 -32.02 -13.61 -18.94
N GLN A 178 -31.34 -13.95 -20.05
CA GLN A 178 -32.04 -14.15 -21.32
C GLN A 178 -32.49 -15.61 -21.42
N ASP A 179 -33.79 -15.86 -21.23
CA ASP A 179 -34.42 -17.18 -21.34
C ASP A 179 -34.34 -17.79 -22.75
N THR A 180 -33.83 -17.08 -23.75
CA THR A 180 -33.68 -17.59 -25.11
C THR A 180 -32.58 -16.86 -25.87
N VAL A 181 -31.43 -17.50 -26.05
CA VAL A 181 -30.42 -17.05 -27.03
C VAL A 181 -30.83 -17.61 -28.39
N ASN A 182 -31.17 -16.73 -29.33
CA ASN A 182 -31.46 -17.11 -30.70
C ASN A 182 -30.13 -17.47 -31.40
N ILE A 183 -29.77 -18.75 -31.38
CA ILE A 183 -28.58 -19.26 -32.05
C ILE A 183 -28.84 -19.20 -33.56
N ARG A 184 -28.32 -18.17 -34.22
CA ARG A 184 -28.44 -18.00 -35.69
C ARG A 184 -27.58 -18.98 -36.47
N ASP A 185 -26.57 -19.58 -35.84
CA ASP A 185 -25.73 -20.60 -36.45
C ASP A 185 -25.17 -21.57 -35.39
N PRO A 186 -25.65 -22.83 -35.37
CA PRO A 186 -25.20 -23.85 -34.42
C PRO A 186 -23.69 -24.15 -34.48
N GLN A 187 -23.05 -24.02 -35.65
CA GLN A 187 -21.62 -24.33 -35.78
C GLN A 187 -20.72 -23.28 -35.11
N THR A 188 -21.10 -22.00 -35.22
CA THR A 188 -20.36 -20.91 -34.57
C THR A 188 -20.45 -21.00 -33.04
N PHE A 189 -21.57 -21.51 -32.51
CA PHE A 189 -21.77 -21.73 -31.06
C PHE A 189 -20.92 -22.87 -30.51
N SER A 190 -20.89 -24.04 -31.18
CA SER A 190 -20.02 -25.16 -30.78
C SER A 190 -18.54 -24.80 -30.81
N ASN A 191 -18.10 -24.00 -31.78
CA ASN A 191 -16.72 -23.53 -31.86
C ASN A 191 -16.35 -22.54 -30.73
N ALA A 192 -17.31 -21.74 -30.25
CA ALA A 192 -17.12 -20.86 -29.11
C ALA A 192 -17.03 -21.66 -27.80
N LEU A 193 -17.87 -22.69 -27.61
CA LEU A 193 -17.82 -23.57 -26.44
C LEU A 193 -16.53 -24.40 -26.37
N ALA A 194 -16.03 -24.90 -27.51
CA ALA A 194 -14.76 -25.62 -27.57
C ALA A 194 -13.55 -24.75 -27.16
N LYS A 195 -13.61 -23.42 -27.40
CA LYS A 195 -12.58 -22.45 -26.98
C LYS A 195 -12.65 -22.06 -25.51
N ILE A 196 -13.77 -22.31 -24.82
CA ILE A 196 -13.99 -21.95 -23.41
C ILE A 196 -13.57 -23.10 -22.45
N GLY A 197 -13.02 -24.20 -22.97
CA GLY A 197 -12.22 -25.12 -22.16
C GLY A 197 -12.99 -25.88 -21.09
N VAL A 198 -14.26 -26.22 -21.33
CA VAL A 198 -15.04 -27.10 -20.47
C VAL A 198 -15.70 -28.15 -21.37
N PHE A 199 -15.00 -29.25 -21.60
CA PHE A 199 -15.48 -30.63 -21.78
C PHE A 199 -14.32 -31.46 -22.37
N ASN A 200 -13.60 -32.17 -21.49
CA ASN A 200 -12.87 -33.36 -21.92
C ASN A 200 -13.92 -34.41 -22.30
N THR A 201 -13.94 -34.84 -23.56
CA THR A 201 -14.55 -36.13 -23.91
C THR A 201 -13.45 -37.03 -24.46
N ALA A 202 -13.08 -38.02 -23.65
CA ALA A 202 -12.21 -39.10 -24.05
C ALA A 202 -13.00 -40.20 -24.78
N ASN A 203 -12.34 -40.77 -25.80
CA ASN A 203 -12.42 -42.15 -26.33
C ASN A 203 -13.45 -42.56 -27.41
N ASN A 204 -12.87 -42.84 -28.61
CA ASN A 204 -12.90 -44.07 -29.43
C ASN A 204 -14.22 -44.72 -29.90
N SER A 205 -14.38 -44.89 -31.23
CA SER A 205 -14.12 -46.16 -31.97
C SER A 205 -14.65 -46.17 -33.43
N ASN A 206 -13.79 -46.62 -34.38
CA ASN A 206 -13.97 -47.52 -35.55
C ASN A 206 -15.23 -47.37 -36.48
N ASN A 207 -15.20 -47.52 -37.82
CA ASN A 207 -14.47 -48.44 -38.70
C ASN A 207 -14.81 -48.15 -40.20
N ALA A 208 -13.87 -48.31 -41.15
CA ALA A 208 -14.04 -48.89 -42.52
C ALA A 208 -12.76 -48.70 -43.39
N GLY A 209 -12.03 -49.79 -43.69
CA GLY A 209 -11.02 -49.87 -44.77
C GLY A 209 -11.65 -50.28 -46.13
N PRO A 210 -10.90 -50.75 -47.17
CA PRO A 210 -9.48 -51.14 -47.31
C PRO A 210 -8.74 -50.29 -48.41
N THR A 211 -7.45 -50.41 -48.78
CA THR A 211 -6.68 -51.56 -49.30
C THR A 211 -5.20 -51.15 -49.49
N GLU A 212 -4.26 -52.07 -49.19
CA GLU A 212 -2.86 -52.29 -49.68
C GLU A 212 -1.88 -51.08 -49.77
N GLU A 213 -0.62 -51.15 -49.35
CA GLU A 213 0.38 -52.18 -49.64
C GLU A 213 1.57 -52.14 -48.65
N GLU A 214 2.26 -53.26 -48.63
CA GLU A 214 3.24 -53.80 -47.70
C GLU A 214 4.68 -53.26 -47.88
N LYS A 215 5.44 -53.05 -46.79
CA LYS A 215 6.86 -53.50 -46.65
C LYS A 215 7.49 -53.18 -45.28
N ILE A 216 7.36 -54.15 -44.39
CA ILE A 216 8.44 -54.94 -43.74
C ILE A 216 9.70 -54.18 -43.22
N SER A 217 9.84 -54.19 -41.88
CA SER A 217 11.02 -53.89 -41.04
C SER A 217 12.25 -54.79 -41.32
N PRO A 218 13.46 -54.55 -40.75
CA PRO A 218 13.71 -54.91 -39.35
C PRO A 218 14.68 -54.00 -38.56
N PRO A 219 14.77 -54.23 -37.23
CA PRO A 219 15.54 -53.41 -36.28
C PRO A 219 16.98 -53.91 -36.11
N ARG A 220 17.84 -53.11 -35.46
CA ARG A 220 19.12 -53.60 -34.94
C ARG A 220 19.26 -53.27 -33.45
N THR A 221 19.30 -54.35 -32.67
CA THR A 221 19.48 -54.40 -31.22
C THR A 221 20.97 -54.60 -30.88
N THR A 222 21.43 -53.99 -29.78
CA THR A 222 22.55 -54.40 -28.89
C THR A 222 23.98 -54.43 -29.48
N ASN A 223 25.08 -54.14 -28.77
CA ASN A 223 25.47 -54.59 -27.44
C ASN A 223 26.66 -53.79 -26.86
N LYS A 224 26.85 -53.99 -25.55
CA LYS A 224 28.00 -53.63 -24.69
C LYS A 224 29.39 -53.70 -25.35
N THR A 225 30.30 -52.83 -24.91
CA THR A 225 31.56 -53.25 -24.26
C THR A 225 31.90 -52.25 -23.16
#